data_AF-E2DZ65-F1
#
_entry.id   AF-E2DZ65-F1
#
_cell.length_a   1.000
_cell.length_b   1.000
_cell.length_c   1.000
_cell.angle_alpha   90.00
_cell.angle_beta   90.00
_cell.angle_gamma   90.00
#
_symmetry.space_group_name_H-M   'P 1'
#
loop_
_entity.id
_entity.type
_entity.pdbx_description
1 polymer ?
#
loop_
_entity_poly.entity_id
_entity_poly.type
_entity_poly.pdbx_seq_one_letter_code
_entity_poly.pdbx_strand_id
1 'polypeptide(L)'
;MSTWMLMGLQDSSSPLMEQLIFFHDHALMILVMITVLVGYLMFMLFFNKFINRYLLHGQTIEIIWTILPAIILLFIAFPSLRLLY
;
A
#
# COMPACT_ATOMS: atom_id res chain seq x y z
N MET A 1 14.92 -22.55 8.70
CA MET A 1 15.11 -22.16 10.13
C MET A 1 15.43 -20.69 10.17
N SER A 2 14.74 -19.91 11.00
CA SER A 2 15.03 -18.48 11.16
C SER A 2 16.40 -18.28 11.81
N THR A 3 17.24 -17.48 11.17
CA THR A 3 18.49 -16.97 11.76
C THR A 3 18.25 -15.67 12.50
N TRP A 4 19.17 -15.30 13.39
CA TRP A 4 19.14 -13.99 14.03
C TRP A 4 19.19 -12.88 12.98
N MET A 5 18.42 -11.80 13.20
CA MET A 5 18.34 -10.63 12.31
C MET A 5 17.62 -10.86 10.96
N LEU A 6 16.91 -11.99 10.77
CA LEU A 6 16.09 -12.20 9.59
C LEU A 6 14.88 -11.23 9.60
N MET A 7 14.85 -10.25 8.68
CA MET A 7 13.74 -9.30 8.56
C MET A 7 12.63 -9.76 7.60
N GLY A 8 12.93 -10.70 6.70
CA GLY A 8 11.99 -11.23 5.69
C GLY A 8 11.39 -12.58 6.08
N LEU A 9 10.73 -13.22 5.12
CA LEU A 9 10.22 -14.60 5.26
C LEU A 9 11.37 -15.61 5.20
N GLN A 10 11.15 -16.81 5.74
CA GLN A 10 12.06 -17.94 5.54
C GLN A 10 11.99 -18.42 4.09
N ASP A 11 13.07 -19.04 3.60
CA ASP A 11 13.09 -19.67 2.28
C ASP A 11 11.96 -20.69 2.13
N SER A 12 11.41 -20.76 0.92
CA SER A 12 10.30 -21.66 0.61
C SER A 12 10.72 -23.12 0.68
N SER A 13 9.92 -23.94 1.36
CA SER A 13 10.04 -25.40 1.35
C SER A 13 8.94 -26.08 0.53
N SER A 14 8.03 -25.30 -0.05
CA SER A 14 6.94 -25.77 -0.90
C SER A 14 6.61 -24.77 -2.01
N PRO A 15 6.06 -25.21 -3.15
CA PRO A 15 5.67 -24.31 -4.25
C PRO A 15 4.63 -23.26 -3.83
N LEU A 16 3.73 -23.63 -2.90
CA LEU A 16 2.74 -22.70 -2.36
C LEU A 16 3.40 -21.58 -1.55
N MET A 17 4.42 -21.91 -0.73
CA MET A 17 5.16 -20.90 0.02
C MET A 17 5.91 -19.93 -0.91
N GLU A 18 6.44 -20.41 -2.03
CA GLU A 18 7.07 -19.54 -3.04
C GLU A 18 6.07 -18.53 -3.62
N GLN A 19 4.85 -18.97 -3.94
CA GLN A 19 3.79 -18.08 -4.40
C GLN A 19 3.33 -17.08 -3.33
N LEU A 20 3.31 -17.48 -2.06
CA LEU A 20 3.03 -16.57 -0.94
C LEU A 20 4.12 -15.50 -0.78
N ILE A 21 5.40 -15.84 -0.99
CA ILE A 21 6.49 -14.87 -0.98
C ILE A 21 6.31 -13.87 -2.13
N PHE A 22 5.99 -14.32 -3.35
CA PHE A 22 5.69 -13.39 -4.46
C PHE A 22 4.50 -12.47 -4.17
N PHE A 23 3.44 -12.99 -3.54
CA PHE A 23 2.29 -12.18 -3.15
C PHE A 23 2.64 -11.18 -2.04
N HIS A 24 3.42 -11.59 -1.05
CA HIS A 24 3.91 -10.73 0.01
C HIS A 24 4.69 -9.55 -0.58
N ASP A 25 5.62 -9.80 -1.49
CA ASP A 25 6.45 -8.75 -2.09
C ASP A 25 5.61 -7.78 -2.94
N HIS A 26 4.61 -8.30 -3.66
CA HIS A 26 3.66 -7.47 -4.39
C HIS A 26 2.84 -6.56 -3.46
N ALA A 27 2.29 -7.11 -2.38
CA ALA A 27 1.52 -6.34 -1.41
C ALA A 27 2.39 -5.31 -0.67
N LEU A 28 3.62 -5.68 -0.30
CA LEU A 28 4.57 -4.79 0.36
C LEU A 28 4.97 -3.62 -0.55
N MET A 29 5.20 -3.87 -1.85
CA MET A 29 5.48 -2.81 -2.82
C MET A 29 4.36 -1.78 -2.89
N ILE A 30 3.10 -2.23 -2.90
CA ILE A 30 1.93 -1.33 -2.88
C ILE A 30 1.86 -0.54 -1.56
N LEU A 31 2.06 -1.19 -0.41
CA LEU A 31 2.05 -0.51 0.89
C LEU A 31 3.15 0.55 1.02
N VAL A 32 4.36 0.25 0.55
CA VAL A 32 5.45 1.22 0.53
C VAL A 32 5.11 2.40 -0.38
N MET A 33 4.52 2.16 -1.55
CA MET A 33 4.07 3.24 -2.44
C MET A 33 3.05 4.16 -1.75
N ILE A 34 2.06 3.60 -1.05
CA ILE A 34 1.05 4.40 -0.33
C ILE A 34 1.68 5.19 0.81
N THR A 35 2.53 4.57 1.62
CA THR A 35 3.14 5.24 2.78
C THR A 35 4.08 6.38 2.36
N VAL A 36 4.84 6.21 1.28
CA VAL A 36 5.67 7.28 0.69
C VAL A 36 4.79 8.41 0.16
N LEU A 37 3.68 8.11 -0.55
CA LEU A 37 2.76 9.13 -1.06
C LEU A 37 2.13 9.94 0.08
N VAL A 38 1.64 9.29 1.13
CA VAL A 38 1.07 9.97 2.30
C VAL A 38 2.14 10.78 3.03
N GLY A 39 3.35 10.22 3.21
CA GLY A 39 4.47 10.92 3.82
C GLY A 39 4.86 12.18 3.04
N TYR A 40 4.89 12.10 1.72
CA TYR A 40 5.14 13.25 0.85
C TYR A 40 4.05 14.33 0.98
N LEU A 41 2.76 13.95 0.97
CA LEU A 41 1.66 14.91 1.15
C LEU A 41 1.75 15.63 2.50
N MET A 42 1.99 14.89 3.59
CA MET A 42 2.16 15.47 4.91
C MET A 42 3.36 16.41 4.96
N PHE A 43 4.49 16.01 4.38
CA PHE A 43 5.70 16.84 4.32
C PHE A 43 5.44 18.15 3.57
N MET A 44 4.74 18.11 2.44
CA MET A 44 4.42 19.30 1.65
C MET A 44 3.53 20.29 2.40
N LEU A 45 2.61 19.82 3.27
CA LEU A 45 1.76 20.69 4.07
C LEU A 45 2.58 21.54 5.08
N PHE A 46 3.68 21.02 5.62
CA PHE A 46 4.52 21.78 6.55
C PHE A 46 5.22 22.98 5.89
N PHE A 47 5.58 22.87 4.61
CA PHE A 47 6.29 23.94 3.88
C PHE A 47 5.36 24.82 3.04
N ASN A 48 4.05 24.57 3.07
CA ASN A 48 3.10 25.36 2.29
C ASN A 48 2.86 26.73 2.94
N LYS A 49 3.16 27.81 2.21
CA LYS A 49 2.96 29.19 2.65
C LYS A 49 1.55 29.73 2.34
N PHE A 50 0.79 29.05 1.50
CA PHE A 50 -0.54 29.51 1.07
C PHE A 50 -1.62 29.01 2.04
N ILE A 51 -2.36 29.94 2.62
CA ILE A 51 -3.46 29.64 3.55
C ILE A 51 -4.79 29.77 2.81
N ASN A 52 -5.54 28.67 2.73
CA ASN A 52 -6.92 28.68 2.25
C ASN A 52 -7.87 28.21 3.37
N ARG A 53 -8.56 29.16 4.01
CA ARG A 53 -9.52 28.87 5.11
C ARG A 53 -10.91 28.46 4.61
N TYR A 54 -11.27 28.81 3.38
CA TYR A 54 -12.64 28.63 2.88
C TYR A 54 -12.87 27.28 2.19
N LEU A 55 -11.84 26.44 2.10
CA LEU A 55 -11.97 25.05 1.63
C LEU A 55 -12.59 24.17 2.73
N LEU A 56 -13.88 24.39 3.02
CA LEU A 56 -14.59 23.65 4.06
C LEU A 56 -15.04 22.28 3.56
N HIS A 57 -15.53 22.20 2.32
CA HIS A 57 -16.04 20.97 1.71
C HIS A 57 -15.45 20.81 0.31
N GLY A 58 -15.00 19.59 0.00
CA GLY A 58 -14.36 19.25 -1.26
C GLY A 58 -14.83 17.90 -1.77
N GLN A 59 -16.12 17.79 -2.13
CA GLN A 59 -16.73 16.53 -2.58
C GLN A 59 -15.93 15.83 -3.68
N THR A 60 -15.35 16.59 -4.61
CA THR A 60 -14.52 16.04 -5.69
C THR A 60 -13.25 15.37 -5.16
N ILE A 61 -12.60 15.96 -4.14
CA ILE A 61 -11.42 15.41 -3.49
C ILE A 61 -11.79 14.13 -2.72
N GLU A 62 -12.96 14.14 -2.07
CA GLU A 62 -13.47 12.97 -1.35
C GLU A 62 -13.70 11.77 -2.27
N ILE A 63 -14.30 12.00 -3.44
CA ILE A 63 -14.52 10.98 -4.45
C ILE A 63 -13.18 10.41 -4.95
N ILE A 64 -12.19 11.27 -5.20
CA ILE A 64 -10.87 10.83 -5.68
C ILE A 64 -10.20 9.93 -4.63
N TRP A 65 -10.15 10.35 -3.36
CA TRP A 65 -9.48 9.56 -2.32
C TRP A 65 -10.27 8.35 -1.83
N THR A 66 -11.52 8.15 -2.25
CA THR A 66 -12.28 6.91 -1.98
C THR A 66 -12.13 5.91 -3.11
N ILE A 67 -12.22 6.36 -4.37
CA ILE A 67 -12.09 5.49 -5.54
C ILE A 67 -10.64 4.98 -5.69
N LEU A 68 -9.65 5.85 -5.49
CA LEU A 68 -8.24 5.49 -5.70
C LEU A 68 -7.80 4.33 -4.77
N PRO A 69 -8.03 4.36 -3.44
CA PRO A 69 -7.71 3.23 -2.57
C PRO A 69 -8.55 1.97 -2.87
N ALA A 70 -9.81 2.12 -3.27
CA ALA A 70 -10.66 0.98 -3.63
C ALA A 70 -10.08 0.20 -4.83
N ILE A 71 -9.59 0.91 -5.84
CA ILE A 71 -8.93 0.30 -7.00
C ILE A 71 -7.62 -0.40 -6.57
N ILE A 72 -6.81 0.22 -5.70
CA ILE A 72 -5.57 -0.40 -5.22
C ILE A 72 -5.87 -1.71 -4.45
N LEU A 73 -6.89 -1.72 -3.60
CA LEU A 73 -7.29 -2.92 -2.86
C LEU A 73 -7.73 -4.06 -3.79
N LEU A 74 -8.40 -3.72 -4.90
CA LEU A 74 -8.79 -4.70 -5.91
C LEU A 74 -7.57 -5.36 -6.58
N PHE A 75 -6.50 -4.60 -6.84
CA PHE A 75 -5.23 -5.15 -7.35
C PHE A 75 -4.55 -6.10 -6.35
N ILE A 76 -4.70 -5.88 -5.04
CA ILE A 76 -4.22 -6.82 -4.02
C ILE A 76 -5.12 -8.06 -3.96
N ALA A 77 -6.43 -7.89 -4.10
CA ALA A 77 -7.41 -8.97 -3.93
C ALA A 77 -7.35 -10.03 -5.04
N PHE A 78 -7.11 -9.65 -6.29
CA PHE A 78 -7.07 -10.64 -7.39
C PHE A 78 -5.97 -11.72 -7.27
N PRO A 79 -4.69 -11.38 -7.06
CA PRO A 79 -3.66 -12.39 -6.83
C PRO A 79 -3.90 -13.15 -5.53
N SER A 80 -4.46 -12.51 -4.49
CA SER A 80 -4.73 -13.20 -3.21
C SER A 80 -5.80 -14.28 -3.34
N LEU A 81 -6.91 -13.99 -4.04
CA LEU A 81 -7.96 -14.97 -4.29
C LEU A 81 -7.48 -16.12 -5.18
N ARG A 82 -6.66 -15.82 -6.19
CA ARG A 82 -6.06 -16.86 -7.05
C ARG A 82 -5.12 -17.80 -6.29
N LEU A 83 -4.50 -17.35 -5.19
CA LEU A 83 -3.65 -18.21 -4.36
C LEU A 83 -4.43 -19.05 -3.37
N LEU A 84 -5.62 -18.60 -2.99
CA LEU A 84 -6.46 -19.29 -2.02
C LEU A 84 -7.24 -20.46 -2.65
N TYR A 85 -7.63 -20.35 -3.92
CA TYR A 85 -8.43 -21.32 -4.67
C TYR A 85 -7.63 -21.98 -5.79
#